data_AF-A0A843F199-F1
#
_entry.id   AF-A0A843F199-F1
#
_cell.length_a   1.000
_cell.length_b   1.000
_cell.length_c   1.000
_cell.angle_alpha   90.00
_cell.angle_beta   90.00
_cell.angle_gamma   90.00
#
_symmetry.space_group_name_H-M   'P 1'
#
loop_
_entity.id
_entity.type
_entity.pdbx_description
1 polymer ?
#
loop_
_entity_poly.entity_id
_entity_poly.type
_entity_poly.pdbx_seq_one_letter_code
_entity_poly.pdbx_strand_id
1 'polypeptide(L)' 'MSQIRAFLAIDLDDDLKPKINKIIREFKQIDANIKYVDLQNLHFTLKFFGDIDTEGIDLISEKIENVIKDFDSFTIKIKG' A
#
# COMPACT_ATOMS: atom_id res chain seq x y z
N MET A 1 13.70 3.38 22.87
CA MET A 1 13.38 2.29 21.92
C MET A 1 13.13 2.92 20.56
N SER A 2 13.63 2.32 19.48
CA SER A 2 13.35 2.82 18.13
C SER A 2 11.85 2.66 17.83
N GLN A 3 11.23 3.69 17.26
CA GLN A 3 9.82 3.68 16.85
C GLN A 3 9.77 3.77 15.32
N ILE A 4 8.89 2.99 14.71
CA ILE A 4 8.63 3.02 13.27
C ILE A 4 7.16 3.29 13.01
N ARG A 5 6.86 4.02 11.93
CA ARG A 5 5.50 4.18 11.47
C ARG A 5 5.10 2.97 10.63
N ALA A 6 4.09 2.22 11.06
CA ALA A 6 3.69 0.98 10.43
C ALA A 6 2.24 1.01 9.92
N PHE A 7 2.00 0.25 8.86
CA PHE A 7 0.68 -0.02 8.30
C PHE A 7 0.68 -1.38 7.60
N LEU A 8 -0.50 -1.98 7.49
CA LEU A 8 -0.76 -3.16 6.67
C LEU A 8 -1.27 -2.71 5.30
N ALA A 9 -0.71 -3.26 4.24
CA ALA A 9 -1.12 -2.98 2.87
C ALA A 9 -1.14 -4.22 1.98
N ILE A 10 -1.92 -4.14 0.91
CA ILE A 10 -1.83 -5.05 -0.24
C ILE A 10 -0.96 -4.35 -1.28
N ASP A 11 0.09 -5.04 -1.73
CA ASP A 11 0.95 -4.52 -2.79
C ASP A 11 0.17 -4.42 -4.11
N LEU A 12 0.56 -3.46 -4.94
CA LEU A 12 -0.08 -3.25 -6.22
C LEU A 12 0.56 -4.15 -7.29
N ASP A 13 -0.26 -4.94 -7.98
CA ASP A 13 0.18 -5.75 -9.11
C ASP A 13 1.01 -4.94 -10.12
N ASP A 14 2.14 -5.51 -10.56
CA ASP A 14 3.06 -4.85 -11.47
C ASP A 14 2.38 -4.46 -12.81
N ASP A 15 1.38 -5.21 -13.24
CA ASP A 15 0.61 -4.95 -14.46
C ASP A 15 -0.26 -3.68 -14.37
N LEU A 16 -0.57 -3.20 -13.16
CA LEU A 16 -1.31 -1.95 -12.95
C LEU A 16 -0.39 -0.73 -12.98
N LYS A 17 0.88 -0.87 -12.61
CA LYS A 17 1.84 0.25 -12.53
C LYS A 17 1.96 1.03 -13.86
N PRO A 18 2.06 0.41 -15.06
CA PRO A 18 2.08 1.13 -16.33
C PRO A 18 0.81 1.94 -16.60
N LYS A 19 -0.36 1.39 -16.25
CA LYS A 19 -1.66 2.05 -16.48
C LYS A 19 -1.78 3.29 -15.60
N ILE A 20 -1.41 3.19 -14.32
CA ILE A 20 -1.41 4.33 -13.39
C ILE A 20 -0.38 5.38 -13.82
N ASN A 21 0.82 4.95 -14.23
CA ASN A 21 1.85 5.87 -14.71
C ASN A 21 1.40 6.69 -15.91
N LYS A 22 0.62 6.09 -16.83
CA LYS A 22 0.03 6.83 -17.96
C LYS A 22 -0.87 7.96 -17.46
N ILE A 23 -1.77 7.68 -16.52
CA ILE A 23 -2.68 8.67 -15.93
C ILE A 23 -1.87 9.77 -15.22
N ILE A 24 -0.88 9.41 -14.40
CA ILE A 24 -0.01 10.38 -13.72
C ILE A 24 0.69 11.30 -14.74
N ARG A 25 1.17 10.76 -15.87
CA ARG A 25 1.81 11.56 -16.93
C ARG A 25 0.85 12.54 -17.59
N GLU A 26 -0.41 12.15 -17.80
CA GLU A 26 -1.44 13.04 -18.33
C GLU A 26 -1.75 14.17 -17.34
N PHE A 27 -1.89 13.85 -16.04
CA PHE A 27 -2.15 14.86 -15.00
C PHE A 27 -0.98 15.82 -14.77
N LYS A 28 0.26 15.36 -14.95
CA LYS A 28 1.46 16.21 -14.90
C LYS A 28 1.52 17.28 -15.99
N GLN A 29 0.71 17.18 -17.04
CA GLN A 29 0.60 18.22 -18.07
C GLN A 29 -0.28 19.40 -17.62
N ILE A 30 -1.06 19.22 -16.54
CA ILE A 30 -1.91 20.26 -15.98
C ILE A 30 -1.07 21.13 -15.05
N ASP A 31 -1.21 22.45 -15.18
CA ASP A 31 -0.55 23.42 -14.29
C ASP A 31 -1.23 23.44 -12.92
N ALA A 32 -0.95 22.41 -12.12
CA ALA A 32 -1.47 22.21 -10.78
C ALA A 32 -0.35 21.77 -9.83
N ASN A 33 -0.34 22.32 -8.62
CA ASN A 33 0.62 21.97 -7.58
C ASN A 33 0.28 20.62 -6.91
N ILE A 34 0.53 19.52 -7.61
CA ILE A 34 0.22 18.15 -7.15
C ILE A 34 1.51 17.40 -6.83
N LYS A 35 1.61 16.89 -5.60
CA LYS A 35 2.66 15.94 -5.21
C LYS A 35 2.20 14.51 -5.52
N TYR A 36 2.84 13.88 -6.50
CA TYR A 36 2.54 12.50 -6.89
C TYR A 36 3.33 11.51 -6.01
N VAL A 37 2.71 10.37 -5.72
CA VAL A 37 3.37 9.24 -5.05
C VAL A 37 4.20 8.47 -6.09
N ASP A 38 5.40 8.02 -5.70
CA ASP A 38 6.23 7.18 -6.57
C ASP A 38 5.54 5.85 -6.85
N LEU A 39 5.68 5.33 -8.07
CA LEU A 39 5.01 4.09 -8.50
C LEU A 39 5.34 2.89 -7.61
N GLN A 40 6.58 2.83 -7.09
CA GLN A 40 7.04 1.77 -6.18
C GLN A 40 6.41 1.86 -4.78
N ASN A 41 5.87 3.01 -4.42
CA ASN A 41 5.21 3.25 -3.14
C ASN A 41 3.69 3.13 -3.25
N LEU A 42 3.12 2.82 -4.43
CA LEU A 42 1.69 2.63 -4.60
C LEU A 42 1.27 1.28 -4.01
N HIS A 43 0.27 1.32 -3.14
CA HIS A 43 -0.28 0.15 -2.47
C HIS A 43 -1.71 0.45 -2.01
N PHE A 44 -2.46 -0.58 -1.63
CA PHE A 44 -3.74 -0.42 -0.95
C PHE A 44 -3.53 -0.54 0.56
N THR A 45 -3.58 0.58 1.29
CA THR A 45 -3.52 0.55 2.75
C THR A 45 -4.80 -0.10 3.31
N LEU A 46 -4.64 -1.16 4.10
CA LEU A 46 -5.75 -1.81 4.81
C LEU A 46 -5.92 -1.24 6.22
N LYS A 47 -4.82 -1.06 6.95
CA LYS A 47 -4.86 -0.59 8.33
C LYS A 47 -3.60 0.19 8.68
N PHE A 48 -3.80 1.38 9.26
CA PHE A 48 -2.72 2.18 9.83
C PHE A 48 -2.53 1.84 11.31
N PHE A 49 -1.30 1.53 11.73
CA PHE A 49 -0.98 1.21 13.12
C PHE A 49 -0.37 2.40 13.87
N GLY A 50 0.06 3.45 13.16
CA GLY A 50 0.76 4.57 13.77
C GLY A 50 2.21 4.22 14.06
N ASP A 51 2.75 4.84 15.11
CA ASP A 51 4.13 4.61 15.53
C ASP A 51 4.15 3.42 16.52
N ILE A 52 4.93 2.39 16.19
CA ILE A 52 5.10 1.15 16.97
C ILE A 52 6.58 0.92 17.28
N ASP A 53 6.86 0.17 18.34
CA ASP A 53 8.21 -0.35 18.57
C ASP A 53 8.55 -1.49 17.60
N THR A 54 9.84 -1.80 17.51
CA THR A 54 10.32 -2.89 16.66
C THR A 54 9.80 -4.26 17.11
N GLU A 55 9.59 -4.45 18.41
CA GLU A 55 9.01 -5.69 18.97
C GLU A 55 7.55 -5.88 18.53
N GLY A 56 6.80 -4.78 18.36
CA GLY A 56 5.44 -4.78 17.83
C GLY A 56 5.33 -5.28 16.40
N ILE A 57 6.41 -5.21 15.61
CA ILE A 57 6.42 -5.70 14.21
C ILE A 57 6.20 -7.21 14.18
N ASP A 58 6.97 -7.95 14.97
CA ASP A 58 6.92 -9.41 15.00
C ASP A 58 5.54 -9.90 15.46
N LEU A 59 5.00 -9.27 16.52
CA LEU A 59 3.68 -9.58 17.06
C LEU A 59 2.55 -9.31 16.04
N ILE A 60 2.62 -8.18 15.32
CA ILE A 60 1.62 -7.84 14.30
C ILE A 60 1.72 -8.82 13.13
N SER A 61 2.95 -9.15 12.71
CA SER A 61 3.19 -10.06 11.57
C SER A 61 2.65 -11.45 11.86
N GLU A 62 2.93 -12.02 13.04
CA GLU A 62 2.41 -13.34 13.46
C GLU A 62 0.89 -13.37 13.48
N LYS A 63 0.25 -12.32 14.02
CA LYS A 63 -1.22 -12.22 14.07
C LYS A 63 -1.82 -12.17 12.68
N ILE A 64 -1.22 -11.41 11.77
CA ILE A 64 -1.69 -11.32 10.38
C ILE A 64 -1.54 -12.68 9.70
N GLU A 65 -0.37 -13.34 9.80
CA GLU A 65 -0.13 -14.66 9.22
C GLU A 65 -1.14 -15.72 9.68
N ASN A 66 -1.58 -15.66 10.93
CA ASN A 66 -2.59 -16.58 11.43
C ASN A 66 -3.99 -16.26 10.88
N VAL A 67 -4.35 -14.99 10.78
CA VAL A 67 -5.66 -14.58 10.26
C VAL A 67 -5.79 -14.87 8.76
N ILE A 68 -4.75 -14.60 7.96
CA ILE A 68 -4.83 -14.77 6.50
C ILE A 68 -5.00 -16.22 6.05
N LYS A 69 -4.68 -17.21 6.90
CA LYS A 69 -4.87 -18.64 6.59
C LYS A 69 -6.34 -19.00 6.37
N ASP A 70 -7.26 -18.23 6.94
CA ASP A 70 -8.70 -18.44 6.83
C ASP A 70 -9.32 -17.71 5.62
N PHE A 71 -8.50 -17.05 4.78
CA PHE A 71 -8.95 -16.27 3.62
C PHE A 71 -8.30 -16.76 2.33
N ASP A 72 -9.13 -17.01 1.33
CA ASP A 72 -8.66 -17.26 -0.03
C ASP A 72 -8.29 -15.96 -0.76
N SER A 73 -7.39 -16.09 -1.74
CA SER A 73 -7.09 -14.98 -2.65
C SER A 73 -8.32 -14.61 -3.48
N PHE A 74 -8.45 -13.32 -3.79
CA PHE A 74 -9.58 -12.80 -4.55
C PHE A 74 -9.13 -11.75 -5.57
N THR A 75 -9.91 -11.61 -6.63
CA THR A 75 -9.66 -10.61 -7.67
C THR A 75 -10.33 -9.28 -7.31
N ILE A 76 -9.58 -8.19 -7.43
CA ILE A 76 -10.09 -6.83 -7.25
C ILE A 76 -10.29 -6.18 -8.62
N LYS A 77 -11.44 -5.55 -8.82
CA LYS A 77 -11.70 -4.70 -10.00
C LYS A 77 -11.68 -3.24 -9.61
N ILE A 78 -10.70 -2.51 -10.11
CA ILE A 78 -10.52 -1.07 -9.85
C ILE A 78 -11.25 -0.28 -10.94
N LYS A 79 -11.98 0.76 -10.55
CA LYS A 79 -12.65 1.72 -11.43
C LYS A 79 -12.60 3.12 -10.81
N GLY A 80 -12.56 4.14 -11.64
CA GLY A 80 -12.53 5.56 -11.26
C GLY A 80 -12.51 6.45 -12.49
#